data_AF-A0A8T4JLU7-F1
#
_entry.id   AF-A0A8T4JLU7-F1
#
_cell.length_a   1.000
_cell.length_b   1.000
_cell.length_c   1.000
_cell.angle_alpha   90.00
_cell.angle_beta   90.00
_cell.angle_gamma   90.00
#
_symmetry.space_group_name_H-M   'P 1'
#
loop_
_entity.id
_entity.type
_entity.pdbx_description
1 polymer ?
#
loop_
_entity_poly.entity_id
_entity_poly.type
_entity_poly.pdbx_seq_one_letter_code
_entity_poly.pdbx_strand_id
1 'polypeptide(L)'
;MKHWEKSRIVLITVSLCVIVFTFFMQSYQQGGVDSACSYLDPWIVDALAFSVAIFLVLEGVYRIAKHKNVSITRQVSRVIRVGIGLAIITIHTMQVLHKF
;
A
#
# COMPACT_ATOMS: atom_id res chain seq x y z
N MET A 1 19.01 18.38 10.41
CA MET A 1 18.32 17.11 10.07
C MET A 1 17.83 17.20 8.64
N LYS A 2 18.61 16.58 7.75
CA LYS A 2 18.59 16.75 6.29
C LYS A 2 17.22 16.27 5.77
N HIS A 3 16.56 16.99 4.86
CA HIS A 3 15.19 16.70 4.37
C HIS A 3 14.87 15.21 4.07
N TRP A 4 15.90 14.45 3.72
CA TRP A 4 15.90 12.99 3.63
C TRP A 4 15.40 12.24 4.88
N GLU A 5 15.87 12.57 6.08
CA GLU A 5 15.50 11.89 7.33
C GLU A 5 14.02 12.09 7.65
N LYS A 6 13.53 13.33 7.50
CA LYS A 6 12.11 13.66 7.68
C LYS A 6 11.23 12.90 6.68
N SER A 7 11.67 12.79 5.44
CA SER A 7 10.92 12.10 4.39
C SER A 7 10.87 10.58 4.59
N ARG A 8 11.96 9.99 5.10
CA ARG A 8 11.99 8.57 5.49
C ARG A 8 11.05 8.27 6.64
N ILE A 9 11.06 9.11 7.68
CA ILE A 9 10.17 8.94 8.84
C ILE A 9 8.72 9.01 8.37
N VAL A 10 8.35 10.03 7.59
CA VAL A 10 7.00 10.15 7.03
C VAL A 10 6.62 8.95 6.17
N LEU A 11 7.52 8.45 5.30
CA LEU A 11 7.27 7.25 4.51
C LEU A 11 6.97 6.04 5.40
N ILE A 12 7.81 5.77 6.41
CA ILE A 12 7.66 4.63 7.31
C ILE A 12 6.37 4.75 8.12
N THR A 13 6.13 5.92 8.73
CA THR A 13 4.95 6.16 9.55
C THR A 13 3.66 6.02 8.72
N VAL A 14 3.60 6.65 7.54
CA VAL A 14 2.42 6.53 6.67
C VAL A 14 2.24 5.10 6.19
N SER A 15 3.31 4.41 5.82
CA SER A 15 3.25 3.00 5.39
C SER A 15 2.68 2.10 6.49
N LEU A 16 3.16 2.25 7.72
CA LEU A 16 2.66 1.50 8.87
C LEU A 16 1.20 1.81 9.16
N CYS A 17 0.82 3.10 9.18
CA CYS A 17 -0.56 3.51 9.38
C CYS A 17 -1.49 2.93 8.31
N VAL A 18 -1.08 2.95 7.04
CA VAL A 18 -1.85 2.37 5.93
C VAL A 18 -2.01 0.86 6.12
N ILE A 19 -0.95 0.12 6.41
CA ILE A 19 -1.01 -1.34 6.62
C ILE A 19 -1.97 -1.67 7.77
N VAL A 20 -1.81 -1.01 8.93
CA VAL A 20 -2.66 -1.26 10.10
C VAL A 20 -4.12 -0.91 9.81
N PHE A 21 -4.38 0.24 9.18
CA PHE A 21 -5.72 0.67 8.82
C PHE A 21 -6.38 -0.30 7.84
N THR A 22 -5.68 -0.68 6.77
CA THR A 22 -6.18 -1.62 5.78
C THR A 22 -6.42 -3.01 6.38
N PHE A 23 -5.53 -3.48 7.25
CA PHE A 23 -5.71 -4.74 7.98
C PHE A 23 -6.97 -4.71 8.85
N PHE A 24 -7.18 -3.63 9.60
CA PHE A 24 -8.36 -3.47 10.45
C PHE A 24 -9.65 -3.42 9.63
N MET A 25 -9.68 -2.63 8.56
CA MET A 25 -10.82 -2.52 7.66
C MET A 25 -11.17 -3.86 7.01
N GLN A 26 -10.16 -4.58 6.52
CA GLN A 26 -10.36 -5.89 5.91
C GLN A 26 -10.89 -6.90 6.94
N SER A 27 -10.35 -6.90 8.17
CA SER A 27 -10.80 -7.77 9.26
C SER A 27 -12.26 -7.48 9.66
N TYR A 28 -12.61 -6.19 9.78
CA TYR A 28 -13.98 -5.77 10.11
C TYR A 28 -14.97 -6.18 9.01
N GLN A 29 -14.60 -5.97 7.74
CA GLN A 29 -15.46 -6.29 6.61
C GLN A 29 -15.67 -7.79 6.44
N GLN A 30 -14.66 -8.62 6.74
CA GLN A 30 -14.78 -10.07 6.74
C GLN A 30 -15.61 -10.61 7.91
N GLY A 31 -15.60 -9.94 9.08
CA GLY A 31 -16.40 -10.34 10.24
C GLY A 31 -17.90 -10.10 10.11
N GLY A 32 -18.34 -9.30 9.12
CA GLY A 32 -19.74 -8.93 8.91
C GLY A 32 -20.40 -9.51 7.66
N VAL A 33 -19.65 -10.18 6.78
CA VAL A 33 -20.15 -10.63 5.47
C VAL A 33 -19.63 -12.04 5.18
N ASP A 34 -20.52 -13.05 5.14
CA ASP A 34 -20.21 -14.45 4.74
C ASP A 34 -19.65 -14.55 3.30
N SER A 35 -19.80 -13.48 2.52
CA SER A 35 -19.20 -13.32 1.20
C SER A 35 -17.90 -12.51 1.32
N ALA A 36 -16.78 -13.21 1.47
CA ALA A 36 -15.47 -12.65 1.15
C ALA A 36 -15.52 -12.05 -0.27
N CYS A 37 -15.07 -10.80 -0.43
CA CYS A 37 -14.88 -10.03 -1.68
C CYS A 37 -15.29 -10.74 -2.99
N SER A 38 -16.25 -10.14 -3.71
CA SER A 38 -16.80 -10.56 -5.01
C SER A 38 -15.91 -11.54 -5.79
N TYR A 39 -16.32 -12.82 -5.80
CA TYR A 39 -15.73 -13.92 -6.58
C TYR A 39 -15.79 -13.73 -8.11
N LEU A 40 -16.30 -12.59 -8.59
CA LEU A 40 -16.52 -12.30 -10.01
C LEU A 40 -15.34 -11.60 -10.70
N ASP A 41 -14.32 -11.15 -9.96
CA ASP A 41 -13.12 -10.63 -10.61
C ASP A 41 -12.26 -11.79 -11.13
N PRO A 42 -11.96 -11.84 -12.45
CA PRO A 42 -11.06 -12.84 -12.99
C PRO A 42 -9.73 -12.81 -12.24
N TRP A 43 -9.11 -13.97 -11.98
CA TRP A 43 -7.77 -14.07 -11.37
C TRP A 43 -6.71 -13.17 -12.04
N ILE A 44 -6.93 -12.82 -13.32
CA ILE A 44 -6.13 -11.89 -14.10
C ILE A 44 -6.19 -10.46 -13.53
N VAL A 45 -7.35 -9.99 -13.06
CA VAL A 45 -7.54 -8.66 -12.47
C VAL A 45 -6.76 -8.56 -11.16
N ASP A 46 -6.83 -9.58 -10.31
CA ASP A 46 -6.05 -9.64 -9.06
C ASP A 46 -4.55 -9.66 -9.34
N ALA A 47 -4.10 -10.48 -10.30
CA ALA A 47 -2.69 -10.55 -10.69
C ALA A 47 -2.17 -9.21 -11.24
N LEU A 48 -3.00 -8.52 -12.03
CA LEU A 48 -2.67 -7.20 -12.56
C LEU A 48 -2.63 -6.15 -11.45
N ALA A 49 -3.61 -6.13 -10.56
CA ALA A 49 -3.67 -5.22 -9.42
C ALA A 49 -2.46 -5.41 -8.49
N PHE A 50 -2.09 -6.65 -8.20
CA PHE A 50 -0.91 -6.97 -7.40
C PHE A 50 0.40 -6.51 -8.09
N SER A 51 0.52 -6.76 -9.39
CA SER A 51 1.69 -6.33 -10.18
C SER A 51 1.84 -4.80 -10.22
N VAL A 52 0.72 -4.09 -10.41
CA VAL A 52 0.68 -2.63 -10.35
C VAL A 52 1.03 -2.13 -8.95
N ALA A 53 0.55 -2.79 -7.90
CA ALA A 53 0.86 -2.42 -6.53
C ALA A 53 2.37 -2.52 -6.22
N ILE A 54 3.02 -3.61 -6.65
CA ILE A 54 4.48 -3.76 -6.55
C ILE A 54 5.17 -2.61 -7.28
N PHE A 55 4.75 -2.31 -8.51
CA PHE A 55 5.31 -1.20 -9.28
C PHE A 55 5.18 0.14 -8.56
N LEU A 56 4.00 0.46 -8.00
CA LEU A 56 3.77 1.71 -7.26
C LEU A 56 4.67 1.83 -6.03
N VAL A 57 4.86 0.75 -5.28
CA VAL A 57 5.76 0.72 -4.12
C VAL A 57 7.21 0.93 -4.55
N LEU A 58 7.70 0.12 -5.48
CA LEU A 58 9.11 0.17 -5.91
C LEU A 58 9.46 1.52 -6.55
N GLU A 59 8.63 2.00 -7.47
CA GLU A 59 8.86 3.27 -8.16
C GLU A 59 8.71 4.47 -7.20
N GLY A 60 7.74 4.42 -6.28
CA GLY A 60 7.55 5.43 -5.26
C GLY A 60 8.75 5.54 -4.30
N VAL A 61 9.21 4.40 -3.77
CA VAL A 61 10.40 4.31 -2.91
C VAL A 61 11.65 4.75 -3.66
N TYR A 62 11.85 4.30 -4.90
CA TYR A 62 12.98 4.70 -5.73
C TYR A 62 13.01 6.21 -5.96
N ARG A 63 11.87 6.84 -6.28
CA ARG A 63 11.80 8.30 -6.47
C ARG A 63 12.06 9.07 -5.18
N ILE A 64 11.59 8.58 -4.03
CA ILE A 64 11.90 9.18 -2.72
C ILE A 64 13.41 9.09 -2.46
N ALA A 65 14.01 7.92 -2.70
CA ALA A 65 15.45 7.68 -2.52
C ALA A 65 16.34 8.50 -3.47
N LYS A 66 15.92 8.68 -4.73
CA LYS A 66 16.65 9.44 -5.75
C LYS A 66 16.67 10.94 -5.46
N HIS A 67 15.61 11.48 -4.87
CA HIS A 67 15.40 12.91 -4.71
C HIS A 67 15.47 13.36 -3.24
N LYS A 68 16.62 13.11 -2.61
CA LYS A 68 16.85 13.32 -1.15
C LYS A 68 16.71 14.77 -0.67
N ASN A 69 16.88 15.75 -1.55
CA ASN A 69 16.87 17.19 -1.25
C ASN A 69 15.57 17.90 -1.62
N VAL A 70 14.52 17.17 -1.99
CA VAL A 70 13.22 17.76 -2.35
C VAL A 70 12.37 17.99 -1.09
N SER A 71 11.63 19.10 -1.05
CA SER A 71 10.72 19.44 0.05
C SER A 71 9.71 18.34 0.34
N ILE A 72 9.28 18.23 1.60
CA ILE A 72 8.37 17.16 2.03
C ILE A 72 7.03 17.22 1.30
N THR A 73 6.54 18.43 1.00
CA THR A 73 5.30 18.69 0.25
C THR A 73 5.34 18.08 -1.15
N ARG A 74 6.50 18.11 -1.82
CA ARG A 74 6.71 17.45 -3.12
C ARG A 74 6.91 15.95 -3.02
N GLN A 75 7.18 15.41 -1.83
CA GLN A 75 7.27 13.97 -1.58
C GLN A 75 5.94 13.35 -1.17
N VAL A 76 4.95 14.13 -0.73
CA VAL A 76 3.63 13.63 -0.31
C VAL A 76 2.98 12.76 -1.38
N SER A 77 2.96 13.19 -2.65
CA SER A 77 2.37 12.38 -3.73
C SER A 77 3.07 11.04 -3.93
N ARG A 78 4.37 10.97 -3.66
CA ARG A 78 5.16 9.73 -3.73
C ARG A 78 4.87 8.83 -2.54
N VAL A 79 4.71 9.40 -1.35
CA VAL A 79 4.33 8.65 -0.14
C VAL A 79 2.92 8.09 -0.27
N ILE A 80 1.96 8.88 -0.79
CA ILE A 80 0.59 8.41 -1.09
C ILE A 80 0.63 7.26 -2.08
N ARG A 81 1.44 7.37 -3.15
CA ARG A 81 1.62 6.29 -4.14
C ARG A 81 2.09 4.99 -3.49
N VAL A 82 3.09 5.06 -2.62
CA VAL A 82 3.57 3.89 -1.86
C VAL A 82 2.48 3.34 -0.95
N GLY A 83 1.75 4.22 -0.26
CA GLY A 83 0.62 3.83 0.59
C GLY A 83 -0.46 3.06 -0.17
N ILE A 84 -0.89 3.55 -1.34
CA ILE A 84 -1.88 2.85 -2.18
C ILE A 84 -1.37 1.45 -2.56
N GLY A 85 -0.11 1.34 -2.99
CA GLY A 85 0.48 0.03 -3.31
C GLY A 85 0.51 -0.92 -2.10
N LEU A 86 0.88 -0.43 -0.92
CA LEU A 86 0.88 -1.24 0.31
C LEU A 86 -0.53 -1.67 0.74
N ALA A 87 -1.54 -0.80 0.58
CA ALA A 87 -2.93 -1.15 0.85
C ALA A 87 -3.40 -2.30 -0.05
N ILE A 88 -3.15 -2.20 -1.37
CA ILE A 88 -3.52 -3.25 -2.33
C ILE A 88 -2.82 -4.58 -2.00
N ILE A 89 -1.52 -4.55 -1.71
CA ILE A 89 -0.76 -5.74 -1.30
C ILE A 89 -1.35 -6.35 -0.02
N THR A 90 -1.69 -5.52 0.97
CA THR A 90 -2.25 -5.99 2.25
C THR A 90 -3.61 -6.67 2.04
N ILE A 91 -4.50 -6.06 1.25
CA ILE A 91 -5.82 -6.63 0.92
C ILE A 91 -5.65 -8.00 0.24
N HIS A 92 -4.85 -8.08 -0.83
CA HIS A 92 -4.66 -9.34 -1.56
C HIS A 92 -3.97 -10.41 -0.70
N THR A 93 -3.01 -10.02 0.16
CA THR A 93 -2.37 -10.96 1.08
C THR A 93 -3.39 -11.53 2.06
N MET A 94 -4.26 -10.69 2.64
CA MET A 94 -5.31 -11.16 3.54
C MET A 94 -6.37 -12.01 2.82
N GLN A 95 -6.71 -11.67 1.58
CA GLN A 95 -7.59 -12.51 0.76
C GLN A 95 -7.00 -13.89 0.50
N VAL A 96 -5.70 -13.98 0.17
CA VAL A 96 -5.01 -15.26 -0.03
C VAL A 96 -4.96 -16.07 1.26
N LEU A 97 -4.56 -15.45 2.39
CA LEU A 97 -4.43 -16.12 3.69
C LEU A 97 -5.75 -16.65 4.26
N HIS A 98 -6.89 -16.06 3.87
CA HIS A 98 -8.21 -16.51 4.30
C HIS A 98 -8.87 -17.48 3.32
N LYS A 99 -8.45 -17.47 2.05
CA LYS A 99 -9.04 -18.31 0.99
C LYS A 99 -8.32 -19.65 0.83
N PHE A 100 -7.09 -19.75 1.33
CA PHE A 100 -6.28 -20.98 1.44
C PHE A 100 -6.13 -21.39 2.90
#